data_AF-A0A0V0H8S0-F1
#
_entry.id   AF-A0A0V0H8S0-F1
#
_cell.length_a   1.000
_cell.length_b   1.000
_cell.length_c   1.000
_cell.angle_alpha   90.00
_cell.angle_beta   90.00
_cell.angle_gamma   90.00
#
_symmetry.space_group_name_H-M   'P 1'
#
loop_
_entity.id
_entity.type
_entity.pdbx_description
1 polymer ?
#
loop_
_entity_poly.entity_id
_entity_poly.type
_entity_poly.pdbx_seq_one_letter_code
_entity_poly.pdbx_strand_id
1 'polypeptide(L)'
;MLEERRLTEESIHASTSSGMSSIPSVFREQIQATIIDGKDIEVSFDDFPYYLSETTKAMLIADTYIHLKHREQLKYVSELPAVNSRILLSGPAGSEIYQEMLVKALARYYGAKLLIFD
;
A
#
# COMPACT_ATOMS: atom_id res chain seq x y z
N MET A 1 45.78 -7.99 41.17
CA MET A 1 44.60 -8.53 40.48
C MET A 1 43.47 -7.53 40.73
N LEU A 2 42.88 -6.98 39.67
CA LEU A 2 41.73 -6.04 39.65
C LEU A 2 42.11 -4.60 40.09
N GLU A 3 41.82 -3.51 39.38
CA GLU A 3 41.06 -3.26 38.16
C GLU A 3 41.45 -1.84 37.70
N GLU A 4 42.26 -1.71 36.64
CA GLU A 4 42.47 -0.46 35.90
C GLU A 4 41.24 -0.21 35.02
N ARG A 5 40.21 0.47 35.54
CA ARG A 5 39.12 1.03 34.73
C ARG A 5 38.66 2.38 35.28
N ARG A 6 39.52 3.38 35.15
CA ARG A 6 39.11 4.78 35.01
C ARG A 6 39.89 5.33 33.83
N LEU A 7 39.17 5.92 32.87
CA LEU A 7 39.59 6.68 31.67
C LEU A 7 39.00 6.09 30.40
N THR A 8 37.78 6.51 30.07
CA THR A 8 37.37 7.05 28.74
C THR A 8 35.85 7.31 28.75
N GLU A 9 35.41 8.11 29.73
CA GLU A 9 34.30 9.02 29.49
C GLU A 9 34.93 10.24 28.80
N GLU A 10 34.85 10.28 27.47
CA GLU A 10 34.73 11.48 26.64
C GLU A 10 35.14 11.17 25.19
N SER A 11 34.38 11.75 24.27
CA SER A 11 34.53 11.68 22.81
C SER A 11 34.04 10.39 22.15
N ILE A 12 32.76 10.39 21.73
CA ILE A 12 32.46 10.56 20.30
C ILE A 12 31.42 11.66 20.22
N HIS A 13 31.93 12.88 20.08
CA HIS A 13 31.22 14.02 19.54
C HIS A 13 30.62 13.64 18.19
N ALA A 14 29.47 14.24 17.88
CA ALA A 14 28.81 14.17 16.59
C ALA A 14 29.81 14.40 15.44
N SER A 15 29.99 13.38 14.62
CA SER A 15 30.46 13.52 13.25
C SER A 15 29.28 13.25 12.34
N THR A 16 28.79 14.33 11.73
CA THR A 16 27.93 14.39 10.56
C THR A 16 28.37 13.37 9.49
N SER A 17 27.66 12.24 9.37
CA SER A 17 27.66 11.44 8.15
C SER A 17 26.51 11.88 7.25
N SER A 18 26.63 13.09 6.74
CA SER A 18 25.87 13.50 5.56
C SER A 18 26.29 12.61 4.38
N GLY A 19 25.45 11.62 4.03
CA GLY A 19 25.41 11.09 2.66
C GLY A 19 25.67 9.60 2.42
N MET A 20 25.53 8.69 3.39
CA MET A 20 25.47 7.25 3.07
C MET A 20 24.06 6.70 3.34
N SER A 21 23.21 6.82 2.32
CA SER A 21 21.95 6.08 2.25
C SER A 21 22.25 4.58 2.26
N SER A 22 21.67 3.85 3.20
CA SER A 22 21.80 2.40 3.24
C SER A 22 20.97 1.78 2.11
N ILE A 23 21.35 0.59 1.62
CA ILE A 23 20.57 -0.12 0.58
C ILE A 23 19.06 -0.23 0.94
N PRO A 24 18.68 -0.52 2.21
CA PRO A 24 17.27 -0.50 2.61
C PRO A 24 16.59 0.87 2.51
N SER A 25 17.29 1.98 2.75
CA SER A 25 16.70 3.32 2.63
C SER A 25 16.47 3.69 1.16
N VAL A 26 17.44 3.40 0.29
CA VAL A 26 17.31 3.60 -1.15
C VAL A 26 16.14 2.80 -1.72
N PHE A 27 16.02 1.53 -1.33
CA PHE A 27 14.91 0.67 -1.77
C PHE A 27 13.55 1.18 -1.29
N ARG A 28 13.47 1.64 -0.03
CA ARG A 28 12.24 2.25 0.52
C ARG A 28 11.86 3.52 -0.24
N GLU A 29 12.82 4.38 -0.55
CA GLU A 29 12.61 5.62 -1.31
C GLU A 29 12.09 5.32 -2.72
N GLN A 30 12.65 4.30 -3.39
CA GLN A 30 12.17 3.85 -4.69
C GLN A 30 10.71 3.36 -4.65
N ILE A 31 10.34 2.53 -3.67
CA ILE A 31 8.94 2.09 -3.52
C ILE A 31 8.02 3.28 -3.20
N GLN A 32 8.46 4.22 -2.38
CA GLN A 32 7.64 5.40 -2.06
C GLN A 32 7.40 6.27 -3.30
N ALA A 33 8.38 6.36 -4.20
CA ALA A 33 8.26 7.11 -5.45
C ALA A 33 7.31 6.45 -6.46
N THR A 34 7.01 5.15 -6.34
CA THR A 34 6.05 4.44 -7.22
C THR A 34 4.62 4.44 -6.69
N ILE A 35 4.37 5.01 -5.50
CA ILE A 35 3.02 5.14 -4.96
C ILE A 35 2.27 6.25 -5.71
N ILE A 36 1.11 5.89 -6.25
CA ILE A 36 0.20 6.79 -6.95
C ILE A 36 -0.90 7.24 -5.98
N ASP A 37 -1.19 8.54 -5.89
CA ASP A 37 -2.35 9.02 -5.13
C ASP A 37 -3.63 8.74 -5.90
N GLY A 38 -4.68 8.28 -5.23
CA GLY A 38 -5.94 7.94 -5.88
C GLY A 38 -6.58 9.12 -6.64
N LYS A 39 -6.26 10.36 -6.25
CA LYS A 39 -6.74 11.58 -6.94
C LYS A 39 -6.08 11.79 -8.31
N ASP A 40 -4.87 11.27 -8.48
CA ASP A 40 -4.08 11.42 -9.70
C ASP A 40 -4.35 10.27 -10.70
N ILE A 41 -5.22 9.33 -10.35
CA ILE A 41 -5.61 8.22 -11.22
C ILE A 41 -6.69 8.67 -12.21
N GLU A 42 -6.44 8.51 -13.50
CA GLU A 42 -7.36 8.93 -14.58
C GLU A 42 -8.51 7.96 -14.84
N VAL A 43 -8.40 6.70 -14.43
CA VAL A 43 -9.42 5.66 -14.67
C VAL A 43 -10.46 5.69 -13.55
N SER A 44 -11.75 5.61 -13.89
CA SER A 44 -12.85 5.58 -12.91
C SER A 44 -13.84 4.48 -13.23
N PHE A 45 -14.71 4.13 -12.27
CA PHE A 45 -15.80 3.19 -12.55
C PHE A 45 -16.90 3.75 -13.46
N ASP A 46 -17.01 5.07 -13.59
CA ASP A 46 -18.04 5.71 -14.40
C ASP A 46 -17.58 5.91 -15.86
N ASP A 47 -16.26 6.05 -16.05
CA ASP A 47 -15.59 6.09 -17.35
C ASP A 47 -14.55 4.96 -17.42
N PHE A 48 -15.03 3.73 -17.42
CA PHE A 48 -14.19 2.53 -17.41
C PHE A 48 -13.91 2.07 -18.85
N PRO A 49 -12.64 1.79 -19.22
CA PRO A 49 -12.25 1.52 -20.61
C PRO A 49 -12.73 0.16 -21.16
N TYR A 50 -13.31 -0.67 -20.31
CA TYR A 50 -13.79 -2.02 -20.65
C TYR A 50 -15.21 -2.24 -20.15
N TYR A 51 -15.81 -3.36 -20.54
CA TYR A 51 -17.06 -3.78 -19.91
C TYR A 51 -16.85 -4.08 -18.42
N LEU A 52 -17.56 -3.39 -17.55
CA LEU A 52 -17.63 -3.67 -16.13
C LEU A 52 -19.08 -3.96 -15.75
N SER A 53 -19.35 -5.12 -15.17
CA SER A 53 -20.68 -5.42 -14.67
C SER A 53 -20.95 -4.65 -13.37
N GLU A 54 -22.17 -4.14 -13.21
CA GLU A 54 -22.61 -3.48 -11.98
C GLU A 54 -22.44 -4.39 -10.75
N THR A 55 -22.69 -5.69 -10.91
CA THR A 55 -22.48 -6.67 -9.84
C THR A 55 -21.02 -6.74 -9.40
N THR A 56 -20.07 -6.78 -10.35
CA THR A 56 -18.64 -6.79 -10.03
C THR A 56 -18.21 -5.50 -9.35
N LYS A 57 -18.66 -4.34 -9.87
CA LYS A 57 -18.42 -3.02 -9.25
C LYS A 57 -18.93 -2.99 -7.81
N ALA A 58 -20.17 -3.42 -7.58
CA ALA A 58 -20.82 -3.39 -6.28
C ALA A 58 -20.11 -4.30 -5.26
N MET A 59 -19.75 -5.53 -5.66
CA MET A 59 -19.04 -6.46 -4.77
C MET A 59 -17.67 -5.92 -4.37
N LEU A 60 -16.89 -5.40 -5.33
CA LEU A 60 -15.59 -4.80 -5.03
C LEU A 60 -15.67 -3.63 -4.06
N ILE A 61 -16.65 -2.74 -4.27
CA ILE A 61 -16.89 -1.61 -3.37
C ILE A 61 -17.25 -2.15 -1.97
N ALA A 62 -18.21 -3.06 -1.87
CA ALA A 62 -18.67 -3.60 -0.58
C ALA A 62 -17.55 -4.32 0.20
N ASP A 63 -16.81 -5.21 -0.45
CA ASP A 63 -15.76 -6.01 0.17
C ASP A 63 -14.58 -5.16 0.67
N THR A 64 -14.32 -4.02 0.03
CA THR A 64 -13.23 -3.11 0.42
C THR A 64 -13.65 -1.94 1.30
N TYR A 65 -14.95 -1.67 1.43
CA TYR A 65 -15.48 -0.49 2.09
C TYR A 65 -14.98 -0.34 3.53
N ILE A 66 -15.12 -1.39 4.33
CA ILE A 66 -14.71 -1.36 5.74
C ILE A 66 -13.19 -1.19 5.90
N HIS A 67 -12.40 -1.77 4.98
CA HIS A 67 -10.95 -1.70 5.02
C HIS A 67 -10.40 -0.33 4.60
N LEU A 68 -11.08 0.37 3.68
CA LEU A 68 -10.61 1.63 3.10
C LEU A 68 -11.25 2.88 3.71
N LYS A 69 -12.49 2.81 4.21
CA LYS A 69 -13.20 3.97 4.79
C LYS A 69 -13.43 3.88 6.30
N HIS A 70 -13.50 2.68 6.86
CA HIS A 70 -13.89 2.47 8.27
C HIS A 70 -12.95 1.52 9.01
N ARG A 71 -11.65 1.73 8.85
CA ARG A 71 -10.63 0.86 9.43
C ARG A 71 -10.74 0.75 10.96
N GLU A 72 -11.21 1.80 11.62
CA GLU A 72 -11.50 1.85 13.05
C GLU A 72 -12.58 0.87 13.50
N GLN A 73 -13.47 0.46 12.60
CA GLN A 73 -14.56 -0.47 12.88
C GLN A 73 -14.12 -1.93 12.76
N LEU A 74 -12.95 -2.20 12.16
CA LEU A 74 -12.42 -3.56 12.01
C LEU A 74 -12.24 -4.29 13.34
N LYS A 75 -11.99 -3.58 14.44
CA LYS A 75 -11.86 -4.18 15.79
C LYS A 75 -13.12 -4.92 16.27
N TYR A 76 -14.28 -4.61 15.69
CA TYR A 76 -15.55 -5.25 16.05
C TYR A 76 -15.88 -6.46 15.18
N VAL A 77 -15.15 -6.64 14.08
CA VAL A 77 -15.44 -7.68 13.08
C VAL A 77 -14.21 -8.52 12.72
N SER A 78 -13.05 -8.26 13.33
CA SER A 78 -11.78 -8.94 13.03
C SER A 78 -11.76 -10.42 13.38
N GLU A 79 -12.69 -10.88 14.23
CA GLU A 79 -12.84 -12.29 14.57
C GLU A 79 -13.68 -13.06 13.53
N LEU A 80 -14.32 -12.35 12.59
CA LEU A 80 -15.10 -12.97 11.53
C LEU A 80 -14.17 -13.44 10.41
N PRO A 81 -14.13 -14.75 10.07
CA PRO A 81 -13.28 -15.26 9.00
C PRO A 81 -13.56 -14.63 7.62
N ALA A 82 -14.76 -14.08 7.44
CA ALA A 82 -15.18 -13.40 6.21
C ALA A 82 -14.52 -12.01 6.02
N VAL A 83 -13.93 -11.42 7.07
CA VAL A 83 -13.29 -10.09 6.99
C VAL A 83 -11.82 -10.29 6.60
N ASN A 84 -11.60 -10.55 5.31
CA ASN A 84 -10.27 -10.64 4.74
C ASN A 84 -9.99 -9.40 3.88
N SER A 85 -8.87 -8.72 4.14
CA SER A 85 -8.45 -7.55 3.37
C SER A 85 -7.81 -7.90 2.02
N ARG A 86 -7.82 -9.17 1.62
CA ARG A 86 -7.20 -9.66 0.39
C ARG A 86 -8.27 -10.15 -0.57
N ILE A 87 -8.28 -9.55 -1.75
CA ILE A 87 -9.15 -9.93 -2.86
C ILE A 87 -8.26 -10.51 -3.95
N LEU A 88 -8.67 -11.65 -4.52
CA LEU A 88 -8.08 -12.20 -5.72
C LEU A 88 -8.97 -11.85 -6.91
N LEU A 89 -8.42 -11.09 -7.85
CA LEU A 89 -9.03 -10.88 -9.15
C LEU A 89 -8.52 -11.96 -10.10
N SER A 90 -9.43 -12.69 -10.74
CA SER A 90 -9.08 -13.74 -11.68
C SER A 90 -9.86 -13.57 -12.99
N GLY A 91 -9.26 -14.06 -14.07
CA GLY A 91 -9.81 -13.97 -15.41
C GLY A 91 -9.03 -14.87 -16.38
N PRO A 92 -9.42 -14.88 -17.66
CA PRO A 92 -8.67 -15.61 -18.70
C PRO A 92 -7.25 -15.04 -18.86
N ALA A 93 -6.37 -15.81 -19.51
CA ALA A 93 -5.03 -15.34 -19.85
C ALA A 93 -5.09 -14.03 -20.64
N GLY A 94 -4.28 -13.03 -20.29
CA GLY A 94 -4.32 -11.71 -20.93
C GLY A 94 -5.29 -10.71 -20.28
N SER A 95 -5.89 -11.04 -19.14
CA SER A 95 -6.81 -10.15 -18.42
C SER A 95 -6.15 -9.25 -17.37
N GLU A 96 -4.82 -9.24 -17.30
CA GLU A 96 -4.03 -8.50 -16.31
C GLU A 96 -4.28 -7.00 -16.42
N ILE A 97 -4.35 -6.46 -17.65
CA ILE A 97 -4.66 -5.05 -17.90
C ILE A 97 -6.05 -4.68 -17.39
N TYR A 98 -7.05 -5.55 -17.58
CA TYR A 98 -8.40 -5.33 -17.07
C TYR A 98 -8.40 -5.28 -15.53
N GLN A 99 -7.72 -6.22 -14.89
CA GLN A 99 -7.60 -6.30 -13.44
C GLN A 99 -6.88 -5.06 -12.87
N GLU A 100 -5.80 -4.62 -13.54
CA GLU A 100 -5.08 -3.40 -13.17
C GLU A 100 -5.99 -2.16 -13.28
N MET A 101 -6.74 -2.01 -14.38
CA MET A 101 -7.70 -0.91 -14.53
C MET A 101 -8.75 -0.94 -13.43
N LEU A 102 -9.24 -2.13 -13.05
CA LEU A 102 -10.24 -2.31 -12.01
C LEU A 102 -9.73 -1.84 -10.64
N VAL A 103 -8.49 -2.20 -10.30
CA VAL A 103 -7.83 -1.77 -9.06
C VAL A 103 -7.55 -0.26 -9.08
N LYS A 104 -7.14 0.31 -10.22
CA LYS A 104 -6.98 1.76 -10.40
C LYS A 104 -8.30 2.51 -10.17
N ALA A 105 -9.39 2.06 -10.78
CA ALA A 105 -10.72 2.66 -10.58
C ALA A 105 -11.17 2.59 -9.12
N LEU A 106 -10.91 1.46 -8.43
CA LEU A 106 -11.23 1.29 -7.02
C LEU A 106 -10.41 2.22 -6.12
N ALA A 107 -9.11 2.34 -6.38
CA ALA A 107 -8.23 3.25 -5.65
C ALA A 107 -8.69 4.70 -5.83
N ARG A 108 -9.05 5.12 -7.05
CA ARG A 108 -9.63 6.43 -7.33
C ARG A 108 -10.94 6.65 -6.58
N TYR A 109 -11.86 5.69 -6.63
CA TYR A 109 -13.17 5.77 -5.98
C TYR A 109 -13.05 6.09 -4.49
N TYR A 110 -12.06 5.50 -3.81
CA TYR A 110 -11.83 5.75 -2.39
C TYR A 110 -10.85 6.89 -2.09
N GLY A 111 -10.11 7.39 -3.09
CA GLY A 111 -8.98 8.29 -2.91
C GLY A 111 -7.81 7.59 -2.18
N ALA A 112 -7.67 6.29 -2.38
CA ALA A 112 -6.64 5.47 -1.73
C ALA A 112 -5.32 5.54 -2.51
N LYS A 113 -4.21 5.48 -1.78
CA LYS A 113 -2.88 5.34 -2.39
C LYS A 113 -2.72 3.95 -2.99
N LEU A 114 -2.20 3.88 -4.21
CA LEU A 114 -2.03 2.65 -4.97
C LEU A 114 -0.54 2.39 -5.22
N LEU A 115 -0.13 1.15 -4.98
CA LEU A 115 1.19 0.63 -5.33
C LEU A 115 0.98 -0.64 -6.16
N ILE A 116 1.60 -0.69 -7.33
CA ILE A 116 1.53 -1.83 -8.25
C ILE A 116 2.93 -2.44 -8.35
N PHE A 117 2.99 -3.76 -8.29
CA PHE A 117 4.20 -4.53 -8.56
C PHE A 117 3.98 -5.31 -9.85
N ASP A 118 4.99 -5.33 -10.71
CA ASP A 118 5.09 -6.19 -11.89
C ASP A 118 5.98 -7.40 -11.56
#